data_AF-A0A3Q0SPA3-F1
#
_entry.id   AF-A0A3Q0SPA3-F1
#
_cell.length_a   1.000
_cell.length_b   1.000
_cell.length_c   1.000
_cell.angle_alpha   90.00
_cell.angle_beta   90.00
_cell.angle_gamma   90.00
#
_symmetry.space_group_name_H-M   'P 1'
#
loop_
_entity.id
_entity.type
_entity.pdbx_description
1 polymer ?
#
loop_
_entity_poly.entity_id
_entity_poly.type
_entity_poly.pdbx_seq_one_letter_code
_entity_poly.pdbx_strand_id
1 'polypeptide(L)'
;IGSLFSTPRRSLHVFVCLLGLVVLCHSKCFFKELVAKDEKNPPKGCVDEDGKQHGFGSKWVRDCMDCSCTSEGLSCCGKIPDAGTVDVPEECELVVDKETCTVKVVMKSDKAKECKPV
;
A
#
# COMPACT_ATOMS: atom_id res chain seq x y z
N ILE A 1 27.21 -29.28 -27.57
CA ILE A 1 25.80 -29.62 -27.23
C ILE A 1 25.36 -28.54 -26.24
N GLY A 2 24.51 -27.58 -26.52
CA GLY A 2 23.72 -27.24 -27.69
C GLY A 2 23.05 -25.89 -27.42
N SER A 3 22.64 -25.24 -28.50
CA SER A 3 21.65 -24.15 -28.55
C SER A 3 21.98 -22.85 -27.80
N LEU A 4 22.72 -22.02 -28.52
CA LEU A 4 22.41 -20.60 -28.75
C LEU A 4 20.89 -20.37 -28.63
N PHE A 5 20.40 -19.88 -27.48
CA PHE A 5 19.01 -19.46 -27.32
C PHE A 5 18.81 -18.19 -28.15
N SER A 6 18.50 -18.39 -29.43
CA SER A 6 17.95 -17.36 -30.30
C SER A 6 16.50 -17.13 -29.87
N THR A 7 16.31 -16.38 -28.79
CA THR A 7 14.98 -15.92 -28.38
C THR A 7 14.60 -14.78 -29.34
N PRO A 8 13.53 -14.91 -30.14
CA PRO A 8 13.15 -13.87 -31.09
C PRO A 8 12.84 -12.57 -30.33
N ARG A 9 13.44 -11.45 -30.74
CA ARG A 9 13.31 -10.11 -30.13
C ARG A 9 11.85 -9.69 -29.83
N ARG A 10 10.88 -10.18 -30.61
CA ARG A 10 9.44 -10.00 -30.40
C ARG A 10 8.91 -10.70 -29.14
N SER A 11 9.39 -11.90 -28.83
CA SER A 11 9.00 -12.65 -27.62
C SER A 11 9.55 -12.00 -26.35
N LEU A 12 10.77 -11.45 -26.42
CA LEU A 12 11.38 -10.70 -25.32
C LEU A 12 10.58 -9.44 -24.97
N HIS A 13 10.11 -8.70 -25.98
CA HIS A 13 9.27 -7.51 -25.78
C HIS A 13 7.92 -7.82 -25.12
N VAL A 14 7.25 -8.88 -25.53
CA VAL A 14 5.97 -9.29 -24.92
C VAL A 14 6.16 -9.69 -23.46
N PHE A 15 7.24 -10.41 -23.15
CA PHE A 15 7.56 -10.80 -21.78
C PHE A 15 7.90 -9.59 -20.89
N VAL A 16 8.64 -8.62 -21.42
CA VAL A 16 8.95 -7.35 -20.73
C VAL A 16 7.69 -6.52 -20.46
N CYS A 17 6.77 -6.42 -21.42
CA CYS A 17 5.50 -5.71 -21.21
C CYS A 17 4.64 -6.40 -20.13
N LEU A 18 4.62 -7.73 -20.11
CA LEU A 18 3.84 -8.50 -19.14
C LEU A 18 4.41 -8.36 -17.72
N LEU A 19 5.74 -8.33 -17.57
CA LEU A 19 6.41 -8.12 -16.29
C LEU A 19 6.31 -6.68 -15.77
N GLY A 20 6.29 -5.68 -16.66
CA GLY A 20 6.15 -4.27 -16.29
C GLY A 20 4.78 -3.94 -15.67
N LEU A 21 3.71 -4.64 -16.07
CA LEU A 21 2.37 -4.45 -15.52
C LEU A 21 2.25 -4.87 -14.05
N VAL A 22 3.10 -5.77 -13.57
CA VAL A 22 3.02 -6.32 -12.21
C VAL A 22 3.63 -5.38 -11.16
N VAL A 23 4.42 -4.38 -11.58
CA VAL A 23 5.24 -3.53 -10.70
C VAL A 23 4.44 -2.36 -10.08
N LEU A 24 3.21 -2.11 -10.50
CA LEU A 24 2.51 -0.85 -10.17
C LEU A 24 1.75 -0.81 -8.83
N CYS A 25 1.75 -1.88 -8.02
CA CYS A 25 1.02 -1.84 -6.75
C CYS A 25 1.90 -1.31 -5.60
N HIS A 26 2.16 0.00 -5.60
CA HIS A 26 2.92 0.69 -4.56
C HIS A 26 2.03 1.25 -3.44
N SER A 27 1.11 0.42 -2.91
CA SER A 27 0.38 0.75 -1.69
C SER A 27 0.73 -0.24 -0.61
N LYS A 28 1.09 0.26 0.59
CA LYS A 28 1.26 -0.57 1.80
C LYS A 28 -0.11 -1.04 2.29
N CYS A 29 -0.71 -1.96 1.56
CA CYS A 29 -1.92 -2.66 1.95
C CYS A 29 -1.59 -4.11 2.32
N PHE A 30 -2.22 -4.61 3.37
CA PHE A 30 -2.23 -6.03 3.66
C PHE A 30 -3.65 -6.51 3.93
N PHE A 31 -3.87 -7.78 3.62
CA PHE A 31 -5.10 -8.47 3.91
C PHE A 31 -4.78 -9.73 4.71
N LYS A 32 -5.52 -9.94 5.79
CA LYS A 32 -5.44 -11.11 6.66
C LYS A 32 -6.79 -11.80 6.65
N GLU A 33 -6.85 -12.93 5.97
CA GLU A 33 -8.06 -13.72 5.83
C GLU A 33 -8.59 -14.18 7.20
N LEU A 34 -9.91 -14.20 7.32
CA LEU A 34 -10.58 -14.69 8.50
C LEU A 34 -10.68 -16.22 8.48
N VAL A 35 -9.85 -16.88 9.29
CA VAL A 35 -9.88 -18.35 9.40
C VAL A 35 -10.81 -18.78 10.54
N ALA A 36 -11.94 -19.40 10.19
CA ALA A 36 -12.80 -20.09 11.15
C ALA A 36 -12.18 -21.43 11.54
N LYS A 37 -11.49 -21.46 12.69
CA LYS A 37 -10.85 -22.69 13.21
C LYS A 37 -11.85 -23.66 13.87
N ASP A 38 -13.02 -23.16 14.26
CA ASP A 38 -14.06 -23.93 14.94
C ASP A 38 -15.43 -23.57 14.33
N GLU A 39 -16.07 -24.53 13.66
CA GLU A 39 -17.41 -24.36 13.08
C GLU A 39 -18.48 -24.06 14.13
N LYS A 40 -18.30 -24.50 15.38
CA LYS A 40 -19.28 -24.27 16.47
C LYS A 40 -19.11 -22.90 17.11
N ASN A 41 -17.95 -22.27 16.95
CA ASN A 41 -17.67 -20.94 17.47
C ASN A 41 -17.07 -20.06 16.36
N PRO A 42 -17.92 -19.58 15.43
CA PRO A 42 -17.45 -18.74 14.35
C PRO A 42 -16.85 -17.43 14.91
N PRO A 43 -15.80 -16.90 14.26
CA PRO A 43 -15.24 -15.61 14.63
C PRO A 43 -16.31 -14.52 14.58
N LYS A 44 -16.28 -13.63 15.57
CA LYS A 44 -17.22 -12.49 15.68
C LYS A 44 -16.63 -11.19 15.11
N GLY A 45 -15.44 -11.27 14.53
CA GLY A 45 -14.65 -10.12 14.11
C GLY A 45 -13.21 -10.50 13.81
N CYS A 46 -12.38 -9.48 13.63
CA CYS A 46 -10.98 -9.60 13.28
C CYS A 46 -10.11 -9.24 14.48
N VAL A 47 -8.95 -9.88 14.59
CA VAL A 47 -7.95 -9.56 15.61
C VAL A 47 -6.79 -8.86 14.93
N ASP A 48 -6.50 -7.64 15.39
CA ASP A 48 -5.37 -6.84 14.89
C ASP A 48 -4.04 -7.32 15.49
N GLU A 49 -2.94 -6.68 15.09
CA GLU A 49 -1.59 -7.05 15.53
C GLU A 49 -1.33 -6.74 17.01
N ASP A 50 -2.19 -5.94 17.68
CA ASP A 50 -2.12 -5.73 19.13
C ASP A 50 -2.91 -6.80 19.90
N GLY A 51 -3.53 -7.75 19.21
CA GLY A 51 -4.43 -8.73 19.81
C GLY A 51 -5.81 -8.18 20.14
N LYS A 52 -6.15 -6.96 19.70
CA LYS A 52 -7.46 -6.36 19.94
C LYS A 52 -8.48 -6.90 18.94
N GLN A 53 -9.62 -7.36 19.45
CA GLN A 53 -10.73 -7.80 18.62
C GLN A 53 -11.59 -6.60 18.19
N HIS A 54 -11.84 -6.52 16.89
CA HIS A 54 -12.73 -5.56 16.26
C HIS A 54 -13.88 -6.29 15.60
N GLY A 55 -15.12 -5.87 15.88
CA GLY A 55 -16.31 -6.49 15.30
C GLY A 55 -16.40 -6.31 13.78
N PHE A 56 -17.16 -7.17 13.10
CA PHE A 56 -17.41 -7.00 11.67
C PHE A 56 -18.04 -5.65 11.35
N GLY A 57 -17.63 -5.06 10.22
CA GLY A 57 -18.07 -3.73 9.78
C GLY A 57 -17.33 -2.57 10.45
N SER A 58 -16.48 -2.84 11.43
CA SER A 58 -15.67 -1.80 12.07
C SER A 58 -14.60 -1.24 11.13
N LYS A 59 -14.30 0.04 11.34
CA LYS A 59 -13.21 0.78 10.68
C LYS A 59 -12.46 1.58 11.72
N TRP A 60 -11.14 1.60 11.63
CA TRP A 60 -10.31 2.37 12.55
C TRP A 60 -9.00 2.78 11.86
N VAL A 61 -8.34 3.78 12.43
CA VAL A 61 -7.02 4.22 11.99
C VAL A 61 -6.01 3.77 13.03
N ARG A 62 -4.91 3.18 12.57
CA ARG A 62 -3.78 2.77 13.40
C ARG A 62 -2.50 2.96 12.61
N ASP A 63 -1.49 3.58 13.22
CA ASP A 63 -0.16 3.74 12.60
C ASP A 63 -0.20 4.29 11.16
N CYS A 64 -1.09 5.26 10.94
CA CYS A 64 -1.40 5.82 9.62
C CYS A 64 -1.86 4.81 8.57
N MET A 65 -2.54 3.74 9.01
CA MET A 65 -3.25 2.80 8.18
C MET A 65 -4.76 2.91 8.44
N ASP A 66 -5.54 2.98 7.36
CA ASP A 66 -6.98 2.74 7.41
C ASP A 66 -7.21 1.23 7.44
N CYS A 67 -7.77 0.75 8.55
CA CYS A 67 -8.13 -0.64 8.74
C CYS A 67 -9.65 -0.82 8.69
N SER A 68 -10.07 -1.97 8.17
CA SER A 68 -11.45 -2.40 8.15
C SER A 68 -11.55 -3.90 8.38
N CYS A 69 -12.53 -4.31 9.19
CA CYS A 69 -12.82 -5.71 9.43
C CYS A 69 -14.11 -6.11 8.72
N THR A 70 -14.03 -7.08 7.81
CA THR A 70 -15.18 -7.65 7.11
C THR A 70 -15.33 -9.13 7.47
N SER A 71 -16.38 -9.78 6.96
CA SER A 71 -16.54 -11.23 7.07
C SER A 71 -15.46 -12.01 6.32
N GLU A 72 -14.75 -11.37 5.38
CA GLU A 72 -13.66 -11.98 4.61
C GLU A 72 -12.33 -11.90 5.38
N GLY A 73 -12.12 -10.83 6.16
CA GLY A 73 -10.86 -10.63 6.85
C GLY A 73 -10.61 -9.19 7.31
N LEU A 74 -9.39 -8.99 7.79
CA LEU A 74 -8.84 -7.68 8.14
C LEU A 74 -8.09 -7.12 6.93
N SER A 75 -8.53 -5.96 6.44
CA SER A 75 -7.83 -5.18 5.42
C SER A 75 -7.31 -3.89 6.02
N CYS A 76 -6.01 -3.61 5.87
CA CYS A 76 -5.39 -2.36 6.31
C CYS A 76 -4.54 -1.78 5.19
N CYS A 77 -4.67 -0.47 4.94
CA CYS A 77 -3.94 0.25 3.90
C CYS A 77 -3.31 1.53 4.45
N GLY A 78 -2.05 1.79 4.11
CA GLY A 78 -1.37 3.04 4.45
C GLY A 78 -2.04 4.27 3.85
N LYS A 79 -2.24 5.31 4.68
CA LYS A 79 -2.74 6.64 4.28
C LYS A 79 -1.67 7.51 3.62
N ILE A 80 -0.40 7.19 3.88
CA ILE A 80 0.76 7.94 3.39
C ILE A 80 1.24 7.26 2.10
N PRO A 81 1.37 8.01 0.98
CA PRO A 81 1.93 7.47 -0.26
C PRO A 81 3.37 6.99 -0.05
N ASP A 82 3.71 5.88 -0.71
CA ASP A 82 5.08 5.38 -0.71
C ASP A 82 6.02 6.34 -1.45
N ALA A 83 7.26 6.43 -1.00
CA ALA A 83 8.27 7.27 -1.62
C ALA A 83 8.45 6.90 -3.10
N GLY A 84 8.29 7.87 -3.99
CA GLY A 84 8.38 7.67 -5.44
C GLY A 84 7.06 7.37 -6.16
N THR A 85 5.94 7.33 -5.45
CA THR A 85 4.59 7.21 -6.07
C THR A 85 3.96 8.55 -6.42
N VAL A 86 4.48 9.63 -5.81
CA VAL A 86 4.04 11.00 -6.07
C VAL A 86 5.18 11.71 -6.78
N ASP A 87 4.90 12.25 -7.95
CA ASP A 87 5.82 13.12 -8.67
C ASP A 87 5.96 14.43 -7.87
N VAL A 88 7.12 14.62 -7.25
CA VAL A 88 7.46 15.81 -6.47
C VAL A 88 8.55 16.57 -7.23
N PRO A 89 8.35 17.86 -7.55
CA PRO A 89 9.38 18.69 -8.18
C PRO A 89 10.70 18.66 -7.38
N GLU A 90 11.84 18.82 -8.06
CA GLU A 90 13.15 18.76 -7.39
C GLU A 90 13.31 19.82 -6.30
N GLU A 91 12.66 20.97 -6.42
CA GLU A 91 12.65 22.04 -5.43
C GLU A 91 11.76 21.74 -4.21
N CYS A 92 11.01 20.62 -4.23
CA CYS A 92 10.01 20.28 -3.23
C CYS A 92 10.28 18.96 -2.52
N GLU A 93 9.71 18.83 -1.33
CA GLU A 93 9.79 17.61 -0.53
C GLU A 93 8.43 17.29 0.11
N LEU A 94 8.18 15.99 0.33
CA LEU A 94 7.05 15.50 1.09
C LEU A 94 7.38 15.55 2.58
N VAL A 95 6.58 16.28 3.34
CA VAL A 95 6.61 16.29 4.80
C VAL A 95 5.43 15.49 5.30
N VAL A 96 5.73 14.42 6.03
CA VAL A 96 4.75 13.53 6.63
C VAL A 96 4.54 13.93 8.09
N ASP A 97 3.30 14.27 8.43
CA ASP A 97 2.85 14.44 9.80
C ASP A 97 2.25 13.09 10.27
N LYS A 98 2.98 12.39 11.13
CA LYS A 98 2.58 11.06 11.62
C LYS A 98 1.49 11.11 12.69
N GLU A 99 1.28 12.24 13.34
CA GLU A 99 0.26 12.38 14.37
C GLU A 99 -1.12 12.51 13.73
N THR A 100 -1.21 13.31 12.68
CA THR A 100 -2.43 13.53 11.91
C THR A 100 -2.56 12.59 10.71
N CYS A 101 -1.50 11.83 10.41
CA CYS A 101 -1.39 11.00 9.22
C CYS A 101 -1.65 11.78 7.91
N THR A 102 -1.14 13.01 7.86
CA THR A 102 -1.25 13.89 6.70
C THR A 102 0.08 14.06 6.00
N VAL A 103 0.01 14.36 4.71
CA VAL A 103 1.19 14.62 3.88
C VAL A 103 1.04 15.98 3.25
N LYS A 104 2.10 16.77 3.34
CA LYS A 104 2.21 18.09 2.71
C LYS A 104 3.39 18.09 1.75
N VAL A 105 3.23 18.75 0.60
CA VAL A 105 4.34 19.01 -0.31
C VAL A 105 4.77 20.45 -0.10
N VAL A 106 6.01 20.65 0.33
CA VAL A 106 6.55 21.98 0.68
C VAL A 106 7.84 22.25 -0.07
N MET A 107 8.23 23.51 -0.17
CA MET A 107 9.53 23.87 -0.75
C MET A 107 10.68 23.42 0.15
N LYS A 108 11.74 22.86 -0.44
CA LYS A 108 12.98 22.51 0.28
C LYS A 108 13.67 23.74 0.88
N SER A 109 13.57 24.89 0.21
CA SER A 109 14.16 26.16 0.67
C SER A 109 13.37 26.81 1.81
N ASP A 110 12.07 26.51 1.93
CA ASP A 110 11.18 27.07 2.94
C ASP A 110 9.99 26.14 3.19
N LYS A 111 10.07 25.34 4.26
CA LYS A 111 9.06 24.34 4.61
C LYS A 111 7.69 24.93 5.02
N ALA A 112 7.59 26.25 5.23
CA ALA A 112 6.32 26.92 5.51
C ALA A 112 5.51 27.22 4.25
N LYS A 113 6.14 27.18 3.06
CA LYS A 113 5.49 27.42 1.78
C LYS A 113 5.06 26.10 1.15
N GLU A 114 3.78 26.02 0.83
CA GLU A 114 3.26 24.93 -0.01
C GLU A 114 3.93 24.98 -1.38
N CYS A 115 4.34 23.80 -1.84
CA CYS A 115 4.83 23.63 -3.18
C CYS A 115 3.65 23.63 -4.16
N LYS A 116 3.60 24.61 -5.06
CA LYS A 116 2.64 24.59 -6.16
C LYS A 116 3.26 23.87 -7.34
N PRO A 117 2.61 22.86 -7.94
CA PRO A 117 3.05 22.36 -9.22
C PRO A 117 2.99 23.52 -10.23
N VAL A 118 4.10 23.78 -10.91
CA VAL A 118 4.22 24.81 -11.96
C VAL A 118 3.59 24.31 -13.25
#